data_AF-A0A7L3B3W0-F1
#
_entry.id   AF-A0A7L3B3W0-F1
#
_cell.length_a   1.000
_cell.length_b   1.000
_cell.length_c   1.000
_cell.angle_alpha   90.00
_cell.angle_beta   90.00
_cell.angle_gamma   90.00
#
_symmetry.space_group_name_H-M   'P 1'
#
loop_
_entity.id
_entity.type
_entity.pdbx_description
1 polymer ?
#
loop_
_entity_poly.entity_id
_entity_poly.type
_entity_poly.pdbx_seq_one_letter_code
_entity_poly.pdbx_strand_id
1 'polypeptide(L)' 'CSGGQLYQDCGRPCGQTCAELSLASAGSCPELEGLCVPGCQCPPGLVLAEDGQCVPP' A
#
# COMPACT_ATOMS: atom_id res chain seq x y z
N CYS A 1 2.84 -6.56 -12.02
CA CYS A 1 3.18 -5.46 -11.09
C CYS A 1 4.52 -4.89 -11.51
N SER A 2 4.70 -3.57 -11.41
CA SER A 2 5.92 -2.89 -11.83
C SER A 2 6.55 -2.15 -10.64
N GLY A 3 7.81 -1.72 -10.76
CA GLY A 3 8.44 -0.89 -9.74
C GLY A 3 8.66 -1.57 -8.37
N GLY A 4 8.90 -2.88 -8.35
CA GLY A 4 9.15 -3.64 -7.10
C GLY A 4 7.90 -4.07 -6.34
N GLN A 5 6.72 -3.83 -6.88
CA GLN A 5 5.47 -4.35 -6.35
C GLN A 5 5.35 -5.88 -6.56
N LEU A 6 4.79 -6.55 -5.58
CA LEU A 6 4.44 -7.97 -5.61
C LEU A 6 2.93 -8.12 -5.80
N TYR A 7 2.53 -9.09 -6.62
CA TYR A 7 1.11 -9.43 -6.75
C TYR A 7 0.68 -10.24 -5.54
N GLN A 8 -0.35 -9.77 -4.85
CA GLN A 8 -0.95 -10.43 -3.71
C GLN A 8 -2.43 -10.68 -4.01
N ASP A 9 -2.92 -11.89 -3.75
CA ASP A 9 -4.35 -12.22 -3.86
C ASP A 9 -5.17 -11.56 -2.73
N CYS A 10 -4.52 -11.30 -1.60
CA CYS A 10 -5.07 -10.66 -0.42
C CYS A 10 -4.13 -9.53 0.03
N GLY A 11 -4.25 -8.39 -0.64
CA GLY A 11 -3.49 -7.18 -0.37
C GLY A 11 -4.25 -6.16 0.49
N ARG A 12 -3.51 -5.29 1.19
CA ARG A 12 -4.07 -4.15 1.91
C ARG A 12 -4.58 -3.11 0.89
N PRO A 13 -5.85 -2.72 0.93
CA PRO A 13 -6.42 -1.72 0.03
C PRO A 13 -6.00 -0.27 0.38
N CYS A 14 -5.28 -0.12 1.49
CA CYS A 14 -4.99 1.13 2.19
C CYS A 14 -3.50 1.17 2.57
N GLY A 15 -2.92 2.36 2.70
CA GLY A 15 -1.53 2.56 3.12
C GLY A 15 -0.49 2.04 2.12
N GLN A 16 -0.87 1.92 0.85
CA GLN A 16 0.01 1.40 -0.20
C GLN A 16 0.99 2.44 -0.74
N THR A 17 0.67 3.74 -0.60
CA THR A 17 1.46 4.88 -1.09
C THR A 17 1.84 5.79 0.06
N CYS A 18 2.89 6.58 -0.12
CA CYS A 18 3.31 7.58 0.88
C CYS A 18 2.21 8.62 1.19
N ALA A 19 1.46 9.03 0.17
CA ALA A 19 0.29 9.90 0.32
C ALA A 19 -0.80 9.26 1.19
N GLU A 20 -1.08 7.98 0.95
CA GLU A 20 -2.07 7.21 1.73
C GLU A 20 -1.59 6.96 3.16
N LEU A 21 -0.28 6.88 3.42
CA LEU A 21 0.25 6.77 4.79
C LEU A 21 0.10 8.05 5.59
N SER A 22 0.30 9.22 4.96
CA SER A 22 -0.03 10.51 5.59
C SER A 22 -1.52 10.62 5.93
N LEU A 23 -2.40 10.05 5.11
CA LEU A 23 -3.85 10.04 5.32
C LEU A 23 -4.30 8.94 6.31
N ALA A 24 -3.66 7.78 6.28
CA ALA A 24 -3.92 6.65 7.18
C ALA A 24 -3.47 6.96 8.61
N SER A 25 -2.34 7.66 8.78
CA SER A 25 -1.90 8.16 10.10
C SER A 25 -2.83 9.24 10.66
N ALA A 26 -3.60 9.93 9.80
CA ALA A 26 -4.69 10.80 10.20
C ALA A 26 -6.01 10.06 10.51
N GLY A 27 -6.01 8.72 10.54
CA GLY A 27 -7.17 7.91 10.89
C GLY A 27 -8.19 7.70 9.75
N SER A 28 -7.76 7.86 8.49
CA SER A 28 -8.66 7.73 7.32
C SER A 28 -8.72 6.34 6.69
N CYS A 29 -7.97 5.35 7.20
CA CYS A 29 -8.16 3.92 6.86
C CYS A 29 -8.68 3.06 8.04
N PRO A 30 -9.78 3.42 8.73
CA PRO A 30 -10.22 2.71 9.93
C PRO A 30 -11.07 1.46 9.69
N GLU A 31 -11.47 1.10 8.45
CA GLU A 31 -12.41 -0.02 8.22
C GLU A 31 -12.08 -0.93 7.02
N LEU A 32 -10.80 -1.08 6.65
CA LEU A 32 -10.38 -2.12 5.71
C LEU A 32 -9.31 -3.07 6.29
N GLU A 33 -9.07 -3.02 7.59
CA GLU A 33 -8.11 -3.91 8.30
C GLU A 33 -8.48 -5.41 8.19
N GLY A 34 -9.70 -5.73 7.75
CA GLY A 34 -10.15 -7.09 7.43
C GLY A 34 -10.55 -7.30 5.96
N LEU A 35 -10.52 -6.25 5.13
CA LEU A 35 -10.89 -6.34 3.71
C LEU A 35 -9.61 -6.32 2.89
N CYS A 36 -9.23 -7.47 2.34
CA CYS A 36 -8.13 -7.54 1.41
C CYS A 36 -8.62 -7.67 -0.02
N VAL A 37 -7.89 -7.03 -0.95
CA VAL A 37 -8.22 -7.04 -2.37
C VAL A 37 -7.05 -7.61 -3.17
N PRO A 38 -7.32 -8.40 -4.22
CA PRO A 38 -6.27 -8.90 -5.09
C PRO A 38 -5.68 -7.74 -5.90
N GLY A 39 -4.36 -7.59 -5.86
CA GLY A 39 -3.69 -6.47 -6.50
C GLY A 39 -2.18 -6.45 -6.34
N CYS A 40 -1.56 -5.43 -6.93
CA CYS A 40 -0.14 -5.17 -6.82
C CYS A 40 0.14 -4.30 -5.60
N GLN A 41 1.03 -4.76 -4.72
CA GLN A 41 1.42 -4.02 -3.53
C GLN A 41 2.92 -4.05 -3.28
N CYS A 42 3.41 -3.03 -2.58
CA CYS A 42 4.77 -3.05 -2.09
C CYS A 42 4.93 -4.11 -0.98
N PRO A 43 6.11 -4.75 -0.90
CA PRO A 43 6.42 -5.67 0.20
C PRO A 43 6.31 -4.95 1.56
N PRO A 44 6.10 -5.68 2.66
CA PRO A 44 6.04 -5.08 3.99
C PRO A 44 7.32 -4.28 4.29
N GLY A 45 7.15 -3.04 4.76
CA GLY A 45 8.25 -2.11 5.02
C GLY A 45 8.62 -1.19 3.85
N LEU A 46 7.94 -1.31 2.71
CA LEU A 46 8.08 -0.45 1.54
C LEU A 46 6.74 0.19 1.17
N VAL A 47 6.81 1.36 0.55
CA VAL A 47 5.66 2.19 0.17
C VAL A 47 5.80 2.61 -1.28
N LEU A 48 4.69 2.71 -1.99
CA LEU A 48 4.70 3.14 -3.38
C LEU A 48 4.95 4.65 -3.43
N ALA A 49 6.08 5.03 -4.00
CA ALA A 49 6.39 6.42 -4.36
C ALA A 49 5.49 6.88 -5.51
N GLU A 50 5.40 8.20 -5.70
CA GLU A 50 4.67 8.80 -6.82
C GLU A 50 5.20 8.36 -8.19
N ASP A 51 6.48 8.00 -8.26
CA ASP A 51 7.14 7.45 -9.46
C ASP A 51 6.74 5.99 -9.78
N GLY A 52 5.90 5.37 -8.93
CA GLY A 52 5.46 3.98 -9.07
C GLY A 52 6.48 2.95 -8.60
N GLN A 53 7.51 3.37 -7.85
CA GLN A 53 8.54 2.51 -7.27
C GLN A 53 8.29 2.27 -5.77
N CYS A 54 8.46 1.03 -5.31
CA CYS A 54 8.46 0.70 -3.88
C CYS A 54 9.76 1.17 -3.22
N VAL A 55 9.64 2.13 -2.30
CA VAL A 55 10.74 2.77 -1.57
C VAL A 55 10.49 2.67 -0.06
N PRO A 56 11.52 2.75 0.79
CA PRO A 56 11.30 2.84 2.24
C PRO A 56 10.54 4.14 2.60
N PRO A 57 9.60 4.09 3.55
CA PRO A 57 8.85 5.27 4.03
C PRO A 57 9.73 6.31 4.72
#